data_AF-A0A2E6XC08-F1
#
_entry.id   AF-A0A2E6XC08-F1
#
_cell.length_a   1.000
_cell.length_b   1.000
_cell.length_c   1.000
_cell.angle_alpha   90.00
_cell.angle_beta   90.00
_cell.angle_gamma   90.00
#
_symmetry.space_group_name_H-M   'P 1'
#
loop_
_entity.id
_entity.type
_entity.pdbx_description
1 polymer ?
#
loop_
_entity_poly.entity_id
_entity_poly.type
_entity_poly.pdbx_seq_one_letter_code
_entity_poly.pdbx_strand_id
1 'polypeptide(L)'
;MPVEDTQSSDQPFSQDQLGAFQTLVDIVAQLRAPGGCPWDREQTHNSLKRNLLEESYEVMEAIDDGDSDVLSEELGDLLVQVAFHADIAREAGNFQVEDILRKINGKLVRRHPHVFADGQAADARQVEANWEQIKAEERKAKGETKSPVEGIPSDMPALAYAQLMQDRVGRAGFEWDDISGVLDKLVEEVAEFKAAATQEEKEHELGDLMFALVNLTRWAGAYAEDVLRQANQRFGDRYLKMESLAAEAGQDFNALPLAQKEELWQEAKRRLG
;
A
#
# COMPACT_ATOMS: atom_id res chain seq x y z
N MET A 1 -53.14 -21.37 22.43
CA MET A 1 -52.28 -21.91 21.38
C MET A 1 -51.01 -21.09 21.39
N PRO A 2 -49.86 -21.64 21.81
CA PRO A 2 -48.61 -20.93 21.66
C PRO A 2 -48.26 -20.94 20.17
N VAL A 3 -47.93 -19.76 19.65
CA VAL A 3 -47.34 -19.60 18.32
C VAL A 3 -45.91 -20.11 18.46
N GLU A 4 -45.64 -21.28 17.89
CA GLU A 4 -44.29 -21.78 17.72
C GLU A 4 -43.57 -20.84 16.75
N ASP A 5 -42.50 -20.21 17.23
CA ASP A 5 -41.55 -19.46 16.43
C ASP A 5 -40.74 -20.46 15.59
N THR A 6 -41.27 -20.81 14.42
CA THR A 6 -40.54 -21.57 13.40
C THR A 6 -39.57 -20.63 12.68
N GLN A 7 -38.40 -20.38 13.26
CA GLN A 7 -37.25 -19.93 12.49
C GLN A 7 -36.49 -21.15 11.97
N SER A 8 -36.92 -21.62 10.80
CA SER A 8 -36.09 -22.43 9.93
C SER A 8 -34.99 -21.53 9.36
N SER A 9 -33.74 -21.75 9.75
CA SER A 9 -32.59 -21.09 9.13
C SER A 9 -31.66 -22.14 8.52
N ASP A 10 -31.99 -22.60 7.31
CA ASP A 10 -31.06 -23.35 6.44
C ASP A 10 -29.94 -22.40 5.95
N GLN A 11 -29.07 -21.98 6.88
CA GLN A 11 -27.82 -21.32 6.54
C GLN A 11 -26.83 -22.41 6.10
N PRO A 12 -26.19 -22.28 4.91
CA PRO A 12 -25.34 -23.34 4.36
C PRO A 12 -24.05 -23.57 5.18
N PHE A 13 -23.68 -22.63 6.05
CA PHE A 13 -22.51 -22.72 6.93
C PHE A 13 -22.89 -22.26 8.34
N SER A 14 -22.33 -22.91 9.37
CA SER A 14 -22.37 -22.41 10.75
C SER A 14 -21.41 -21.24 10.94
N GLN A 15 -21.57 -20.48 12.02
CA GLN A 15 -20.65 -19.39 12.38
C GLN A 15 -19.20 -19.88 12.54
N ASP A 16 -19.00 -21.05 13.16
CA ASP A 16 -17.66 -21.64 13.31
C ASP A 16 -17.04 -21.99 11.96
N GLN A 17 -17.85 -22.45 10.99
CA GLN A 17 -17.36 -22.70 9.62
C GLN A 17 -16.97 -21.40 8.93
N LEU A 18 -17.77 -20.34 9.06
CA LEU A 18 -17.46 -19.03 8.47
C LEU A 18 -16.15 -18.43 9.00
N GLY A 19 -15.72 -18.78 10.22
CA GLY A 19 -14.43 -18.36 10.77
C GLY A 19 -13.20 -19.08 10.23
N ALA A 20 -13.35 -20.07 9.35
CA ALA A 20 -12.24 -20.89 8.84
C ALA A 20 -11.75 -20.42 7.46
N PHE A 21 -10.44 -20.24 7.30
CA PHE A 21 -9.83 -19.88 6.01
C PHE A 21 -10.15 -20.90 4.89
N GLN A 22 -10.22 -22.20 5.23
CA GLN A 22 -10.61 -23.22 4.25
C GLN A 22 -12.04 -22.99 3.72
N THR A 23 -12.95 -22.54 4.56
CA THR A 23 -14.33 -22.25 4.14
C THR A 23 -14.38 -21.10 3.15
N LEU A 24 -13.56 -20.06 3.30
CA LEU A 24 -13.40 -19.01 2.28
C LEU A 24 -12.95 -19.60 0.93
N VAL A 25 -11.92 -20.45 0.93
CA VAL A 25 -11.43 -21.10 -0.29
C VAL A 25 -12.53 -21.95 -0.95
N ASP A 26 -13.28 -22.71 -0.16
CA ASP A 26 -14.37 -23.56 -0.65
C ASP A 26 -15.53 -22.72 -1.20
N ILE A 27 -15.86 -21.59 -0.58
CA ILE A 27 -16.87 -20.63 -1.07
C ILE A 27 -16.46 -20.08 -2.43
N VAL A 28 -15.22 -19.60 -2.58
CA VAL A 28 -14.74 -19.05 -3.87
C VAL A 28 -14.75 -20.12 -4.97
N ALA A 29 -14.32 -21.34 -4.66
CA ALA A 29 -14.40 -22.46 -5.61
C ALA A 29 -15.84 -22.76 -6.02
N GLN A 30 -16.80 -22.71 -5.09
CA GLN A 30 -18.23 -22.92 -5.36
C GLN A 30 -18.82 -21.77 -6.21
N LEU A 31 -18.42 -20.52 -5.95
CA LEU A 31 -18.83 -19.35 -6.74
C LEU A 31 -18.37 -19.47 -8.19
N ARG A 32 -17.16 -20.00 -8.43
CA ARG A 32 -16.58 -20.15 -9.77
C ARG A 32 -16.97 -21.44 -10.50
N ALA A 33 -17.47 -22.45 -9.78
CA ALA A 33 -17.88 -23.73 -10.36
C ALA A 33 -19.04 -23.61 -11.39
N PRO A 34 -19.27 -24.64 -12.24
CA PRO A 34 -20.47 -24.71 -13.07
C PRO A 34 -21.74 -24.64 -12.21
N GLY A 35 -22.65 -23.71 -12.55
CA GLY A 35 -23.85 -23.43 -11.74
C GLY A 35 -23.64 -22.42 -10.61
N GLY A 36 -22.39 -21.96 -10.38
CA GLY A 36 -22.07 -20.83 -9.53
C GLY A 36 -22.36 -19.47 -10.18
N CYS A 37 -21.81 -18.41 -9.58
CA CYS A 37 -22.00 -17.04 -10.01
C CYS A 37 -21.35 -16.79 -11.39
N PRO A 38 -22.10 -16.28 -12.40
CA PRO A 38 -21.54 -15.99 -13.71
C PRO A 38 -20.38 -14.98 -13.69
N TRP A 39 -20.48 -13.94 -12.85
CA TRP A 39 -19.46 -12.89 -12.77
C TRP A 39 -18.16 -13.43 -12.17
N ASP A 40 -18.23 -14.22 -11.08
CA ASP A 40 -17.06 -14.79 -10.43
C ASP A 40 -16.33 -15.78 -11.35
N ARG A 41 -17.09 -16.58 -12.10
CA ARG A 41 -16.54 -17.57 -13.04
C ARG A 41 -15.78 -16.93 -14.20
N GLU A 42 -16.20 -15.75 -14.67
CA GLU A 42 -15.53 -15.05 -15.77
C GLU A 42 -14.23 -14.34 -15.34
N GLN A 43 -13.96 -14.24 -14.04
CA GLN A 43 -12.75 -13.59 -13.55
C GLN A 43 -11.48 -14.33 -13.92
N THR A 44 -10.43 -13.55 -14.20
CA THR A 44 -9.08 -13.98 -14.52
C THR A 44 -8.07 -13.25 -13.64
N HIS A 45 -6.82 -13.69 -13.58
CA HIS A 45 -5.77 -12.94 -12.87
C HIS A 45 -5.66 -11.49 -13.33
N ASN A 46 -5.91 -11.22 -14.62
CA ASN A 46 -5.78 -9.87 -15.18
C ASN A 46 -6.96 -8.97 -14.83
N SER A 47 -8.19 -9.50 -14.80
CA SER A 47 -9.38 -8.71 -14.46
C SER A 47 -9.39 -8.31 -12.98
N LEU A 48 -8.85 -9.17 -12.10
CA LEU A 48 -8.82 -8.93 -10.65
C LEU A 48 -7.71 -7.99 -10.18
N LYS A 49 -6.73 -7.64 -11.04
CA LYS A 49 -5.64 -6.73 -10.64
C LYS A 49 -6.14 -5.39 -10.09
N ARG A 50 -7.24 -4.90 -10.66
CA ARG A 50 -7.84 -3.62 -10.26
C ARG A 50 -8.43 -3.72 -8.86
N ASN A 51 -9.28 -4.73 -8.62
CA ASN A 51 -9.86 -4.99 -7.31
C ASN A 51 -8.78 -5.16 -6.24
N LEU A 52 -7.75 -5.97 -6.49
CA LEU A 52 -6.64 -6.13 -5.56
C LEU A 52 -5.96 -4.80 -5.18
N LEU A 53 -5.84 -3.88 -6.13
CA LEU A 53 -5.28 -2.56 -5.87
C LEU A 53 -6.25 -1.70 -5.06
N GLU A 54 -7.54 -1.72 -5.38
CA GLU A 54 -8.60 -1.03 -4.65
C GLU A 54 -8.65 -1.50 -3.18
N GLU A 55 -8.76 -2.81 -2.91
CA GLU A 55 -8.79 -3.34 -1.53
C GLU A 55 -7.50 -3.01 -0.75
N SER A 56 -6.35 -2.94 -1.45
CA SER A 56 -5.10 -2.54 -0.82
C SER A 56 -5.14 -1.09 -0.33
N TYR A 57 -5.82 -0.20 -1.07
CA TYR A 57 -6.01 1.19 -0.65
C TYR A 57 -7.05 1.31 0.47
N GLU A 58 -8.12 0.52 0.44
CA GLU A 58 -9.14 0.52 1.49
C GLU A 58 -8.56 0.02 2.84
N VAL A 59 -7.72 -1.01 2.81
CA VAL A 59 -6.93 -1.41 4.01
C VAL A 59 -6.04 -0.29 4.51
N MET A 60 -5.36 0.44 3.62
CA MET A 60 -4.51 1.57 4.04
C MET A 60 -5.31 2.71 4.65
N GLU A 61 -6.48 3.03 4.08
CA GLU A 61 -7.41 4.03 4.62
C GLU A 61 -7.91 3.61 6.02
N ALA A 62 -8.32 2.37 6.20
CA ALA A 62 -8.77 1.86 7.49
C ALA A 62 -7.67 1.90 8.57
N ILE A 63 -6.40 1.65 8.18
CA ILE A 63 -5.25 1.83 9.08
C ILE A 63 -5.05 3.31 9.44
N ASP A 64 -5.10 4.20 8.45
CA ASP A 64 -4.90 5.65 8.64
C ASP A 64 -6.00 6.24 9.55
N ASP A 65 -7.24 5.76 9.43
CA ASP A 65 -8.40 6.18 10.25
C ASP A 65 -8.44 5.51 11.64
N GLY A 66 -7.72 4.41 11.82
CA GLY A 66 -7.70 3.65 13.08
C GLY A 66 -9.02 2.91 13.37
N ASP A 67 -9.83 2.64 12.35
CA ASP A 67 -11.09 1.90 12.47
C ASP A 67 -10.81 0.39 12.39
N SER A 68 -10.89 -0.28 13.54
CA SER A 68 -10.59 -1.71 13.63
C SER A 68 -11.63 -2.60 12.96
N ASP A 69 -12.88 -2.16 12.91
CA ASP A 69 -13.98 -2.97 12.35
C ASP A 69 -13.88 -2.94 10.82
N VAL A 70 -13.71 -1.74 10.24
CA VAL A 70 -13.44 -1.58 8.80
C VAL A 70 -12.15 -2.29 8.42
N LEU A 71 -11.06 -2.12 9.20
CA LEU A 71 -9.80 -2.82 8.90
C LEU A 71 -9.97 -4.35 8.84
N SER A 72 -10.80 -4.92 9.72
CA SER A 72 -11.07 -6.36 9.70
C SER A 72 -11.85 -6.79 8.45
N GLU A 73 -12.76 -5.94 7.95
CA GLU A 73 -13.54 -6.18 6.73
C GLU A 73 -12.62 -6.16 5.50
N GLU A 74 -11.83 -5.09 5.35
CA GLU A 74 -10.93 -4.90 4.19
C GLU A 74 -9.80 -5.94 4.11
N LEU A 75 -9.28 -6.37 5.26
CA LEU A 75 -8.35 -7.50 5.31
C LEU A 75 -9.01 -8.81 4.85
N GLY A 76 -10.31 -8.97 5.08
CA GLY A 76 -11.12 -10.05 4.54
C GLY A 76 -11.18 -10.00 3.02
N ASP A 77 -11.38 -8.83 2.43
CA ASP A 77 -11.44 -8.66 0.98
C ASP A 77 -10.07 -8.91 0.31
N LEU A 78 -8.96 -8.53 0.94
CA LEU A 78 -7.64 -8.99 0.50
C LEU A 78 -7.49 -10.52 0.53
N LEU A 79 -8.05 -11.22 1.54
CA LEU A 79 -8.05 -12.69 1.58
C LEU A 79 -8.91 -13.27 0.45
N VAL A 80 -10.05 -12.66 0.11
CA VAL A 80 -10.88 -13.04 -1.03
C VAL A 80 -10.07 -12.97 -2.33
N GLN A 81 -9.31 -11.89 -2.55
CA GLN A 81 -8.43 -11.78 -3.73
C GLN A 81 -7.41 -12.94 -3.79
N VAL A 82 -6.76 -13.28 -2.67
CA VAL A 82 -5.83 -14.43 -2.62
C VAL A 82 -6.53 -15.75 -2.97
N ALA A 83 -7.74 -15.97 -2.45
CA ALA A 83 -8.53 -17.17 -2.72
C ALA A 83 -8.93 -17.26 -4.21
N PHE A 84 -9.35 -16.16 -4.84
CA PHE A 84 -9.65 -16.11 -6.27
C PHE A 84 -8.43 -16.44 -7.13
N HIS A 85 -7.27 -15.83 -6.85
CA HIS A 85 -6.04 -16.13 -7.58
C HIS A 85 -5.61 -17.59 -7.38
N ALA A 86 -5.79 -18.16 -6.19
CA ALA A 86 -5.49 -19.57 -5.95
C ALA A 86 -6.42 -20.50 -6.74
N ASP A 87 -7.72 -20.22 -6.79
CA ASP A 87 -8.67 -21.04 -7.54
C ASP A 87 -8.45 -20.97 -9.06
N ILE A 88 -8.26 -19.78 -9.62
CA ILE A 88 -7.92 -19.59 -11.05
C ILE A 88 -6.65 -20.38 -11.42
N ALA A 89 -5.63 -20.35 -10.56
CA ALA A 89 -4.38 -21.08 -10.80
C ALA A 89 -4.54 -22.60 -10.68
N ARG A 90 -5.39 -23.06 -9.76
CA ARG A 90 -5.74 -24.47 -9.58
C ARG A 90 -6.46 -25.01 -10.83
N GLU A 91 -7.45 -24.28 -11.34
CA GLU A 91 -8.17 -24.63 -12.58
C GLU A 91 -7.24 -24.76 -13.78
N ALA A 92 -6.23 -23.89 -13.86
CA ALA A 92 -5.20 -23.93 -14.90
C ALA A 92 -4.12 -25.01 -14.68
N GLY A 93 -4.14 -25.74 -13.56
CA GLY A 93 -3.14 -26.75 -13.21
C GLY A 93 -1.76 -26.19 -12.84
N ASN A 94 -1.68 -24.91 -12.45
CA ASN A 94 -0.42 -24.21 -12.20
C ASN A 94 0.07 -24.34 -10.76
N PHE A 95 -0.76 -23.96 -9.78
CA PHE A 95 -0.49 -24.05 -8.34
C PHE A 95 -1.80 -24.01 -7.55
N GLN A 96 -1.74 -24.40 -6.28
CA GLN A 96 -2.87 -24.38 -5.35
C GLN A 96 -2.58 -23.51 -4.12
N VAL A 97 -3.59 -23.28 -3.28
CA VAL A 97 -3.43 -22.45 -2.07
C VAL A 97 -2.35 -23.00 -1.13
N GLU A 98 -2.21 -24.32 -1.04
CA GLU A 98 -1.19 -24.99 -0.23
C GLU A 98 0.23 -24.68 -0.71
N ASP A 99 0.42 -24.48 -2.03
CA ASP A 99 1.71 -24.09 -2.59
C ASP A 99 2.07 -22.65 -2.19
N ILE A 100 1.09 -21.75 -2.16
CA ILE A 100 1.25 -20.37 -1.67
C ILE A 100 1.67 -20.43 -0.20
N LEU A 101 0.89 -21.12 0.63
CA LEU A 101 1.13 -21.27 2.07
C LEU A 101 2.50 -21.89 2.36
N ARG A 102 2.87 -22.97 1.66
CA ARG A 102 4.18 -23.62 1.81
C ARG A 102 5.33 -22.67 1.45
N LYS A 103 5.18 -21.89 0.37
CA LYS A 103 6.19 -20.90 -0.06
C LYS A 103 6.36 -19.79 0.98
N ILE A 104 5.27 -19.19 1.47
CA ILE A 104 5.36 -18.09 2.45
C ILE A 104 5.81 -18.59 3.82
N ASN A 105 5.25 -19.68 4.34
CA ASN A 105 5.63 -20.24 5.63
C ASN A 105 7.09 -20.69 5.64
N GLY A 106 7.51 -21.43 4.61
CA GLY A 106 8.91 -21.83 4.48
C GLY A 106 9.86 -20.62 4.40
N LYS A 107 9.46 -19.55 3.69
CA LYS A 107 10.23 -18.30 3.61
C LYS A 107 10.32 -17.62 4.97
N LEU A 108 9.21 -17.46 5.68
CA LEU A 108 9.16 -16.82 7.00
C LEU A 108 10.01 -17.58 8.02
N VAL A 109 9.89 -18.91 8.09
CA VAL A 109 10.70 -19.75 8.98
C VAL A 109 12.19 -19.59 8.70
N ARG A 110 12.62 -19.71 7.44
CA ARG A 110 14.04 -19.56 7.07
C ARG A 110 14.60 -18.17 7.37
N ARG A 111 13.77 -17.13 7.19
CA ARG A 111 14.17 -15.73 7.34
C ARG A 111 14.10 -15.22 8.79
N HIS A 112 13.56 -16.01 9.72
CA HIS A 112 13.54 -15.71 11.15
C HIS A 112 14.24 -16.81 11.97
N PRO A 113 15.54 -17.07 11.73
CA PRO A 113 16.26 -18.11 12.46
C PRO A 113 16.35 -17.83 13.96
N HIS A 114 16.20 -16.57 14.39
CA HIS A 114 16.16 -16.18 15.80
C HIS A 114 14.83 -16.56 16.51
N VAL A 115 13.79 -16.90 15.75
CA VAL A 115 12.51 -17.39 16.31
C VAL A 115 12.39 -18.90 16.15
N PHE A 116 12.80 -19.45 15.01
CA PHE A 116 12.53 -20.85 14.64
C PHE A 116 13.76 -21.77 14.63
N ALA A 117 14.94 -21.27 15.01
CA ALA A 117 16.20 -22.02 15.05
C ALA A 117 17.15 -21.43 16.11
N ASP A 118 18.45 -21.65 15.97
CA ASP A 118 19.49 -21.19 16.91
C ASP A 118 20.07 -19.80 16.56
N GLY A 119 19.36 -19.00 15.75
CA GLY A 119 19.80 -17.65 15.41
C GLY A 119 19.74 -16.69 16.60
N GLN A 120 20.46 -15.58 16.53
CA GLN A 120 20.37 -14.50 17.53
C GLN A 120 20.10 -13.16 16.85
N ALA A 121 19.24 -12.36 17.48
CA ALA A 121 19.06 -10.96 17.18
C ALA A 121 18.75 -10.21 18.48
N ALA A 122 19.55 -9.19 18.79
CA ALA A 122 19.44 -8.39 20.00
C ALA A 122 18.36 -7.30 19.88
N ASP A 123 18.13 -6.81 18.66
CA ASP A 123 17.17 -5.74 18.38
C ASP A 123 16.63 -5.81 16.94
N ALA A 124 15.68 -4.92 16.63
CA ALA A 124 15.05 -4.83 15.32
C ALA A 124 16.04 -4.53 14.19
N ARG A 125 17.08 -3.74 14.44
CA ARG A 125 18.09 -3.41 13.41
C ARG A 125 18.89 -4.64 13.04
N GLN A 126 19.25 -5.46 14.03
CA GLN A 126 19.92 -6.73 13.78
C GLN A 126 19.01 -7.72 13.05
N VAL A 127 17.70 -7.74 13.36
CA VAL A 127 16.72 -8.54 12.60
C VAL A 127 16.70 -8.12 11.12
N GLU A 128 16.61 -6.83 10.83
CA GLU A 128 16.63 -6.30 9.47
C GLU A 128 17.92 -6.63 8.71
N ALA A 129 19.07 -6.45 9.36
CA ALA A 129 20.38 -6.77 8.77
C ALA A 129 20.47 -8.27 8.43
N ASN A 130 20.08 -9.14 9.36
CA ASN A 130 20.02 -10.58 9.13
C ASN A 130 19.08 -10.93 7.97
N TRP A 131 17.93 -10.25 7.89
CA TRP A 131 16.93 -10.48 6.85
C TRP A 131 17.46 -10.15 5.45
N GLU A 132 18.16 -9.02 5.31
CA GLU A 132 18.76 -8.62 4.04
C GLU A 132 19.93 -9.52 3.63
N GLN A 133 20.75 -9.97 4.60
CA GLN A 133 21.79 -10.96 4.33
C GLN A 133 21.20 -12.25 3.76
N ILE A 134 20.18 -12.82 4.42
CA ILE A 134 19.52 -14.05 3.96
C ILE A 134 18.91 -13.85 2.56
N LYS A 135 18.30 -12.68 2.30
CA LYS A 135 17.77 -12.33 0.96
C LYS A 135 18.88 -12.30 -0.11
N ALA A 136 20.06 -11.76 0.22
CA ALA A 136 21.19 -11.73 -0.69
C ALA A 136 21.71 -13.15 -1.00
N GLU A 137 21.81 -14.00 0.02
CA GLU A 137 22.20 -15.41 -0.14
C GLU A 137 21.20 -16.22 -0.97
N GLU A 138 19.89 -16.04 -0.73
CA GLU A 138 18.83 -16.69 -1.52
C GLU A 138 18.88 -16.28 -3.01
N ARG A 139 19.13 -14.99 -3.31
CA ARG A 139 19.29 -14.51 -4.70
C ARG A 139 20.52 -15.13 -5.36
N LYS A 140 21.65 -15.16 -4.64
CA LYS A 140 22.89 -15.79 -5.13
C LYS A 140 22.70 -17.27 -5.41
N ALA A 141 22.00 -17.99 -4.54
CA ALA A 141 21.70 -19.42 -4.73
C ALA A 141 20.81 -19.70 -5.96
N LYS A 142 19.96 -18.75 -6.35
CA LYS A 142 19.13 -18.82 -7.56
C LYS A 142 19.87 -18.36 -8.83
N GLY A 143 21.11 -17.90 -8.72
CA GLY A 143 21.86 -17.33 -9.84
C GLY A 143 21.28 -15.99 -10.32
N GLU A 144 20.52 -15.29 -9.49
CA GLU A 144 19.94 -13.99 -9.83
C GLU A 144 21.00 -12.89 -9.69
N THR A 145 21.51 -12.37 -10.80
CA THR A 145 22.38 -11.19 -10.87
C THR A 145 21.59 -9.98 -11.36
N LYS A 146 20.53 -9.60 -10.64
CA LYS A 146 19.75 -8.41 -10.99
C LYS A 146 20.36 -7.16 -10.39
N SER A 147 20.38 -6.09 -11.17
CA SER A 147 20.74 -4.75 -10.68
C SER A 147 19.77 -4.31 -9.57
N PRO A 148 20.18 -3.48 -8.60
CA PRO A 148 19.26 -2.92 -7.60
C PRO A 148 18.05 -2.19 -8.22
N VAL A 149 18.22 -1.62 -9.42
CA VAL A 149 17.17 -0.91 -10.15
C VAL A 149 16.31 -1.80 -11.05
N GLU A 150 16.59 -3.11 -11.12
CA GLU A 150 15.83 -4.07 -11.92
C GLU A 150 14.74 -4.80 -11.10
N GLY A 151 13.65 -5.18 -11.76
CA GLY A 151 12.57 -5.93 -11.10
C GLY A 151 11.80 -5.13 -10.05
N ILE A 152 11.76 -3.81 -10.22
CA ILE A 152 10.76 -2.96 -9.56
C ILE A 152 9.50 -3.01 -10.43
N PRO A 153 8.31 -3.31 -9.88
CA PRO A 153 7.07 -3.35 -10.66
C PRO A 153 6.81 -2.00 -11.35
N SER A 154 6.61 -2.01 -12.66
CA SER A 154 6.38 -0.80 -13.46
C SER A 154 5.06 -0.11 -13.15
N ASP A 155 4.08 -0.86 -12.64
CA ASP A 155 2.72 -0.37 -12.36
C ASP A 155 2.62 0.33 -10.99
N MET A 156 3.73 0.41 -10.23
CA MET A 156 3.75 1.15 -8.96
C MET A 156 3.56 2.65 -9.20
N PRO A 157 2.89 3.36 -8.26
CA PRO A 157 2.91 4.82 -8.21
C PRO A 157 4.34 5.36 -8.21
N ALA A 158 4.54 6.52 -8.83
CA ALA A 158 5.88 7.06 -9.10
C ALA A 158 6.71 7.30 -7.83
N LEU A 159 6.08 7.76 -6.73
CA LEU A 159 6.81 8.02 -5.48
C LEU A 159 7.21 6.71 -4.80
N ALA A 160 6.29 5.75 -4.70
CA ALA A 160 6.59 4.41 -4.19
C ALA A 160 7.68 3.70 -5.03
N TYR A 161 7.63 3.83 -6.36
CA TYR A 161 8.64 3.29 -7.27
C TYR A 161 10.01 3.93 -7.02
N ALA A 162 10.08 5.27 -6.96
CA ALA A 162 11.31 6.01 -6.70
C ALA A 162 11.89 5.65 -5.32
N GLN A 163 11.05 5.57 -4.28
CA GLN A 163 11.49 5.24 -2.94
C GLN A 163 12.04 3.82 -2.86
N LEU A 164 11.34 2.84 -3.44
CA LEU A 164 11.80 1.45 -3.48
C LEU A 164 13.11 1.32 -4.27
N MET A 165 13.28 2.10 -5.35
CA MET A 165 14.54 2.18 -6.07
C MET A 165 15.67 2.70 -5.18
N GLN A 166 15.43 3.83 -4.51
CA GLN A 166 16.38 4.48 -3.60
C GLN A 166 16.77 3.57 -2.42
N ASP A 167 15.81 2.87 -1.82
CA ASP A 167 16.06 1.86 -0.78
C ASP A 167 17.00 0.75 -1.27
N ARG A 168 16.79 0.26 -2.50
CA ARG A 168 17.60 -0.81 -3.07
C ARG A 168 19.02 -0.36 -3.40
N VAL A 169 19.19 0.84 -3.98
CA VAL A 169 20.53 1.37 -4.28
C VAL A 169 21.27 1.76 -3.00
N GLY A 170 20.57 2.30 -2.00
CA GLY A 170 21.14 2.60 -0.69
C GLY A 170 21.70 1.35 -0.01
N ARG A 171 20.93 0.25 0.00
CA ARG A 171 21.40 -1.07 0.49
C ARG A 171 22.58 -1.64 -0.31
N ALA A 172 22.76 -1.22 -1.56
CA ALA A 172 23.92 -1.58 -2.37
C ALA A 172 25.14 -0.68 -2.13
N GLY A 173 25.05 0.27 -1.20
CA GLY A 173 26.12 1.18 -0.83
C GLY A 173 26.14 2.51 -1.58
N PHE A 174 25.08 2.83 -2.33
CA PHE A 174 24.92 4.14 -2.98
C PHE A 174 24.03 5.03 -2.13
N GLU A 175 24.61 5.60 -1.07
CA GLU A 175 23.91 6.39 -0.06
C GLU A 175 24.82 7.50 0.48
N TRP A 176 24.25 8.59 0.97
CA TRP A 176 24.97 9.63 1.70
C TRP A 176 25.30 9.19 3.13
N ASP A 177 26.33 9.76 3.73
CA ASP A 177 26.70 9.47 5.13
C ASP A 177 25.67 10.02 6.13
N ASP A 178 25.03 11.15 5.80
CA ASP A 178 23.98 11.75 6.59
C ASP A 178 22.99 12.59 5.74
N ILE A 179 21.93 13.08 6.40
CA ILE A 179 20.83 13.82 5.77
C ILE A 179 21.26 15.16 5.14
N SER A 180 22.39 15.75 5.55
CA SER A 180 22.84 17.04 5.01
C SER A 180 23.11 16.93 3.51
N GLY A 181 23.70 15.83 3.06
CA GLY A 181 23.95 15.61 1.63
C GLY A 181 22.67 15.54 0.80
N VAL A 182 21.57 15.07 1.38
CA VAL A 182 20.26 15.03 0.73
C VAL A 182 19.65 16.43 0.64
N LEU A 183 19.77 17.23 1.71
CA LEU A 183 19.32 18.61 1.74
C LEU A 183 20.12 19.49 0.76
N ASP A 184 21.44 19.28 0.69
CA ASP A 184 22.31 19.97 -0.26
C ASP A 184 21.91 19.63 -1.70
N LYS A 185 21.61 18.36 -2.00
CA LYS A 185 21.12 17.95 -3.31
C LYS A 185 19.78 18.63 -3.64
N LEU A 186 18.85 18.72 -2.71
CA LEU A 186 17.60 19.48 -2.94
C LEU A 186 17.86 20.95 -3.29
N VAL A 187 18.83 21.60 -2.65
CA VAL A 187 19.19 22.99 -2.98
C VAL A 187 19.82 23.09 -4.37
N GLU A 188 20.64 22.11 -4.75
CA GLU A 188 21.22 21.96 -6.10
C GLU A 188 20.11 21.84 -7.15
N GLU A 189 19.17 20.91 -7.00
CA GLU A 189 18.06 20.70 -7.94
C GLU A 189 17.20 21.97 -8.11
N VAL A 190 16.97 22.73 -7.02
CA VAL A 190 16.26 24.02 -7.10
C VAL A 190 17.04 25.06 -7.88
N ALA A 191 18.38 25.05 -7.79
CA ALA A 191 19.24 25.94 -8.55
C ALA A 191 19.27 25.56 -10.04
N GLU A 192 19.31 24.26 -10.36
CA GLU A 192 19.26 23.74 -11.73
C GLU A 192 17.91 24.08 -12.39
N PHE A 193 16.78 23.86 -11.71
CA PHE A 193 15.46 24.29 -12.18
C PHE A 193 15.38 25.80 -12.48
N LYS A 194 16.03 26.64 -11.66
CA LYS A 194 16.07 28.09 -11.89
C LYS A 194 16.93 28.47 -13.10
N ALA A 195 17.97 27.70 -13.38
CA ALA A 195 18.88 27.93 -14.50
C ALA A 195 18.33 27.40 -15.84
N ALA A 196 17.40 26.44 -15.79
CA ALA A 196 16.75 25.85 -16.96
C ALA A 196 16.10 26.91 -17.87
N ALA A 197 16.48 26.90 -19.14
CA ALA A 197 16.07 27.91 -20.12
C ALA A 197 14.84 27.47 -20.92
N THR A 198 14.72 26.17 -21.17
CA THR A 198 13.64 25.58 -21.96
C THR A 198 12.58 24.91 -21.08
N GLN A 199 11.42 24.63 -21.66
CA GLN A 199 10.36 23.88 -20.96
C GLN A 199 10.77 22.44 -20.70
N GLU A 200 11.48 21.81 -21.64
CA GLU A 200 11.98 20.44 -21.51
C GLU A 200 12.99 20.31 -20.37
N GLU A 201 13.96 21.24 -20.30
CA GLU A 201 14.90 21.29 -19.17
C GLU A 201 14.13 21.49 -17.85
N LYS A 202 13.15 22.40 -17.79
CA LYS A 202 12.36 22.59 -16.56
C LYS A 202 11.60 21.35 -16.13
N GLU A 203 11.04 20.59 -17.08
CA GLU A 203 10.35 19.34 -16.79
C GLU A 203 11.30 18.26 -16.27
N HIS A 204 12.51 18.19 -16.83
CA HIS A 204 13.59 17.33 -16.34
C HIS A 204 13.95 17.67 -14.88
N GLU A 205 14.28 18.93 -14.61
CA GLU A 205 14.65 19.37 -13.25
C GLU A 205 13.50 19.23 -12.23
N LEU A 206 12.24 19.34 -12.67
CA LEU A 206 11.08 19.03 -11.81
C LEU A 206 11.04 17.56 -11.41
N GLY A 207 11.41 16.65 -12.32
CA GLY A 207 11.55 15.23 -12.04
C GLY A 207 12.62 14.96 -10.99
N ASP A 208 13.79 15.59 -11.13
CA ASP A 208 14.91 15.42 -10.20
C ASP A 208 14.60 16.04 -8.82
N LEU A 209 13.90 17.19 -8.78
CA LEU A 209 13.35 17.75 -7.55
C LEU A 209 12.42 16.77 -6.83
N MET A 210 11.48 16.15 -7.55
CA MET A 210 10.57 15.16 -6.96
C MET A 210 11.34 13.93 -6.46
N PHE A 211 12.32 13.45 -7.23
CA PHE A 211 13.17 12.32 -6.84
C PHE A 211 13.99 12.62 -5.58
N ALA A 212 14.56 13.82 -5.47
CA ALA A 212 15.29 14.28 -4.30
C ALA A 212 14.36 14.44 -3.06
N LEU A 213 13.12 14.89 -3.24
CA LEU A 213 12.12 14.97 -2.16
C LEU A 213 11.72 13.58 -1.65
N VAL A 214 11.59 12.60 -2.54
CA VAL A 214 11.38 11.20 -2.14
C VAL A 214 12.55 10.71 -1.29
N ASN A 215 13.79 11.05 -1.66
CA ASN A 215 14.97 10.65 -0.90
C ASN A 215 15.02 11.33 0.48
N LEU A 216 14.67 12.61 0.57
CA LEU A 216 14.52 13.29 1.86
C LEU A 216 13.47 12.61 2.74
N THR A 217 12.34 12.23 2.16
CA THR A 217 11.25 11.55 2.89
C THR A 217 11.71 10.20 3.43
N ARG A 218 12.46 9.43 2.63
CA ARG A 218 13.08 8.17 3.02
C ARG A 218 14.06 8.35 4.18
N TRP A 219 14.92 9.38 4.14
CA TRP A 219 15.84 9.71 5.24
C TRP A 219 15.13 10.17 6.52
N ALA A 220 13.95 10.76 6.40
CA ALA A 220 13.09 11.08 7.54
C ALA A 220 12.39 9.84 8.15
N GLY A 221 12.60 8.65 7.58
CA GLY A 221 11.96 7.41 8.01
C GLY A 221 10.48 7.32 7.65
N ALA A 222 10.04 8.05 6.62
CA ALA A 222 8.65 8.10 6.17
C ALA A 222 8.48 7.52 4.76
N TYR A 223 7.24 7.19 4.40
CA TYR A 223 6.87 6.71 3.07
C TYR A 223 6.34 7.86 2.21
N ALA A 224 6.95 8.10 1.06
CA ALA A 224 6.67 9.26 0.21
C ALA A 224 5.23 9.29 -0.31
N GLU A 225 4.69 8.12 -0.70
CA GLU A 225 3.30 8.01 -1.13
C GLU A 225 2.33 8.38 0.00
N ASP A 226 2.59 7.89 1.22
CA ASP A 226 1.76 8.15 2.40
C ASP A 226 1.84 9.61 2.83
N VAL A 227 3.04 10.18 2.86
CA VAL A 227 3.25 11.59 3.24
C VAL A 227 2.48 12.53 2.31
N LEU A 228 2.49 12.26 1.00
CA LEU A 228 1.72 13.05 0.04
C LEU A 228 0.22 12.78 0.15
N ARG A 229 -0.21 11.52 0.31
CA ARG A 229 -1.62 11.15 0.51
C ARG A 229 -2.22 11.88 1.72
N GLN A 230 -1.53 11.85 2.86
CA GLN A 230 -1.95 12.55 4.07
C GLN A 230 -1.94 14.08 3.89
N ALA A 231 -1.02 14.62 3.09
CA ALA A 231 -1.04 16.05 2.75
C ALA A 231 -2.26 16.43 1.90
N ASN A 232 -2.66 15.57 0.96
CA ASN A 232 -3.85 15.75 0.14
C ASN A 232 -5.13 15.67 0.99
N GLN A 233 -5.23 14.70 1.90
CA GLN A 233 -6.35 14.59 2.85
C GLN A 233 -6.48 15.86 3.70
N ARG A 234 -5.39 16.29 4.37
CA ARG A 234 -5.39 17.54 5.15
C ARG A 234 -5.80 18.76 4.32
N PHE A 235 -5.40 18.84 3.06
CA PHE A 235 -5.82 19.92 2.17
C PHE A 235 -7.33 19.84 1.89
N GLY A 236 -7.83 18.65 1.54
CA GLY A 236 -9.26 18.39 1.30
C GLY A 236 -10.13 18.75 2.49
N ASP A 237 -9.78 18.26 3.69
CA ASP A 237 -10.53 18.54 4.92
C ASP A 237 -10.60 20.04 5.22
N ARG A 238 -9.48 20.73 5.05
CA ARG A 238 -9.42 22.19 5.23
C ARG A 238 -10.26 22.91 4.20
N TYR A 239 -10.23 22.49 2.94
CA TYR A 239 -11.04 23.09 1.88
C TYR A 239 -12.54 22.90 2.13
N LEU A 240 -12.98 21.67 2.45
CA LEU A 240 -14.36 21.39 2.82
C LEU A 240 -14.79 22.18 4.06
N LYS A 241 -13.88 22.37 5.02
CA LYS A 241 -14.18 23.19 6.19
C LYS A 241 -14.34 24.66 5.84
N MET A 242 -13.55 25.20 4.91
CA MET A 242 -13.75 26.57 4.41
C MET A 242 -15.13 26.72 3.76
N GLU A 243 -15.57 25.75 2.96
CA GLU A 243 -16.90 25.77 2.33
C GLU A 243 -18.02 25.75 3.37
N SER A 244 -17.90 24.89 4.40
CA SER A 244 -18.82 24.85 5.55
C SER A 244 -18.87 26.20 6.29
N LEU A 245 -17.72 26.83 6.55
CA LEU A 245 -17.65 28.11 7.25
C LEU A 245 -18.27 29.26 6.44
N ALA A 246 -18.04 29.29 5.13
CA ALA A 246 -18.68 30.27 4.25
C ALA A 246 -20.20 30.08 4.21
N ALA A 247 -20.66 28.83 4.10
CA ALA A 247 -22.08 28.51 4.10
C ALA A 247 -22.76 28.87 5.44
N GLU A 248 -22.11 28.61 6.59
CA GLU A 248 -22.56 29.02 7.92
C GLU A 248 -22.71 30.56 8.03
N ALA A 249 -21.86 31.31 7.33
CA ALA A 249 -21.91 32.77 7.25
C ALA A 249 -22.90 33.30 6.18
N GLY A 250 -23.63 32.41 5.48
CA GLY A 250 -24.55 32.78 4.40
C GLY A 250 -23.84 33.32 3.14
N GLN A 251 -22.57 32.97 2.95
CA GLN A 251 -21.75 33.43 1.83
C GLN A 251 -21.58 32.33 0.77
N ASP A 252 -21.57 32.71 -0.51
CA ASP A 252 -21.15 31.82 -1.59
C ASP A 252 -19.63 31.75 -1.64
N PHE A 253 -19.06 30.62 -1.21
CA PHE A 253 -17.62 30.39 -1.16
C PHE A 253 -16.92 30.65 -2.50
N ASN A 254 -17.54 30.28 -3.62
CA ASN A 254 -16.90 30.39 -4.93
C ASN A 254 -16.71 31.85 -5.34
N ALA A 255 -17.66 32.72 -4.97
CA ALA A 255 -17.64 34.15 -5.23
C ALA A 255 -16.69 34.94 -4.31
N LEU A 256 -16.17 34.32 -3.24
CA LEU A 256 -15.27 35.02 -2.31
C LEU A 256 -13.93 35.38 -2.98
N PRO A 257 -13.41 36.60 -2.76
CA PRO A 257 -12.04 36.96 -3.11
C PRO A 257 -11.02 36.07 -2.41
N LEU A 258 -9.84 35.92 -3.03
CA LEU A 258 -8.75 35.09 -2.46
C LEU A 258 -8.37 35.50 -1.03
N ALA A 259 -8.39 36.80 -0.71
CA ALA A 259 -8.08 37.26 0.64
C ALA A 259 -9.08 36.72 1.70
N GLN A 260 -10.37 36.66 1.38
CA GLN A 260 -11.38 36.10 2.27
C GLN A 260 -11.29 34.56 2.33
N LYS A 261 -10.96 33.91 1.21
CA LYS A 261 -10.66 32.46 1.21
C LYS A 261 -9.45 32.16 2.09
N GLU A 262 -8.40 32.99 2.06
CA GLU A 262 -7.23 32.83 2.93
C GLU A 262 -7.60 32.99 4.42
N GLU A 263 -8.47 33.94 4.78
CA GLU A 263 -8.98 34.06 6.15
C GLU A 263 -9.72 32.78 6.59
N LEU A 264 -10.57 32.23 5.72
CA LEU A 264 -11.25 30.94 5.96
C LEU A 264 -10.27 29.77 6.06
N TRP A 265 -9.21 29.74 5.25
CA TRP A 265 -8.17 28.72 5.29
C TRP A 265 -7.43 28.72 6.63
N GLN A 266 -7.04 29.91 7.11
CA GLN A 266 -6.39 30.05 8.41
C GLN A 266 -7.33 29.65 9.55
N GLU A 267 -8.64 29.92 9.44
CA GLU A 267 -9.64 29.44 10.40
C GLU A 267 -9.81 27.92 10.34
N ALA A 268 -9.88 27.33 9.15
CA ALA A 268 -9.95 25.88 8.97
C ALA A 268 -8.74 25.17 9.60
N LYS A 269 -7.52 25.69 9.37
CA LYS A 269 -6.30 25.23 10.04
C LYS A 269 -6.43 25.27 11.56
N ARG A 270 -6.86 26.40 12.15
CA ARG A 270 -7.03 26.51 13.61
C ARG A 270 -8.00 25.48 14.18
N ARG A 271 -9.04 25.08 13.43
CA ARG A 271 -10.05 24.12 13.91
C ARG A 271 -9.65 22.66 13.75
N LEU A 272 -8.88 22.34 12.70
CA LEU A 272 -8.54 20.95 12.36
C LEU A 272 -7.12 20.54 12.77
N GLY A 273 -6.22 21.50 13.03
CA GLY A 273 -4.78 21.25 13.19
C GLY A 273 -4.02 21.53 11.90
#